data_AF-A0A1Y0V0S8-F1
#
_entry.id   AF-A0A1Y0V0S8-F1
#
_cell.length_a   1.000
_cell.length_b   1.000
_cell.length_c   1.000
_cell.angle_alpha   90.00
_cell.angle_beta   90.00
_cell.angle_gamma   90.00
#
_symmetry.space_group_name_H-M   'P 1'
#
loop_
_entity.id
_entity.type
_entity.pdbx_description
1 polymer ?
#
loop_
_entity_poly.entity_id
_entity_poly.type
_entity_poly.pdbx_seq_one_letter_code
_entity_poly.pdbx_strand_id
1 'polypeptide(L)'
;MTTIPNLVREYVGRLQGNCNETLNTLDANGIIPKSDVSLWQKLERDIQFDDELSLSILDDFGDVVNLNTCSDDIFSSRLRFTFKKDITDNCVRFFFSKSLSILFSDDRLLQNTRRVLVAESKCSFRTETCIFAPWNNFDEILPNLLLDENEFNVAPRRYVRDLSGGKVPLTIGESLLIGNADETCPTFLAWRKEATSRLLLTLVNEVWLENGEIKVLISGPRKVTAVYSLKNDVSFSVATEVARWVYASGRDIDVRYTLFTYELAREFPEDSNFSDNFYKYGPKALDIAKTSFSTYVKETSKDTLKSLGDLRKTLNEDVAKITSQAKDFLTSMWRDFAFAVTVIIGRISLSILKPDLAGNIYIFYLMIFTAIFLFISCISNLFINNRFMCITKENRKIWKNKLYGFLSDAELKSLADEPINQAESIYNKIAIFGFISYLLVSVVIIFLAFTSVENKNIISINGVPIMNISLDSFKY
;
A
#
# COMPACT_ATOMS: atom_id res chain seq x y z
N MET A 1 29.12 22.15 -36.78
CA MET A 1 29.63 21.09 -37.67
C MET A 1 28.46 20.20 -38.04
N THR A 2 28.22 19.93 -39.33
CA THR A 2 27.19 18.98 -39.76
C THR A 2 27.68 17.56 -39.45
N THR A 3 26.93 16.81 -38.67
CA THR A 3 27.32 15.45 -38.25
C THR A 3 27.00 14.41 -39.32
N ILE A 4 27.68 13.26 -39.28
CA ILE A 4 27.48 12.15 -40.23
C ILE A 4 25.98 11.78 -40.35
N PRO A 5 25.20 11.62 -39.26
CA PRO A 5 23.78 11.30 -39.40
C PRO A 5 22.95 12.37 -40.14
N ASN A 6 23.31 13.65 -39.97
CA ASN A 6 22.66 14.76 -40.66
C ASN A 6 23.01 14.78 -42.16
N LEU A 7 24.26 14.47 -42.51
CA LEU A 7 24.72 14.35 -43.89
C LEU A 7 24.01 13.18 -44.60
N VAL A 8 23.90 12.02 -43.94
CA VAL A 8 23.14 10.87 -44.48
C VAL A 8 21.71 11.29 -44.81
N ARG A 9 21.01 11.95 -43.88
CA ARG A 9 19.64 12.42 -44.09
C ARG A 9 19.53 13.39 -45.26
N GLU A 10 20.44 14.37 -45.32
CA GLU A 10 20.48 15.38 -46.39
C GLU A 10 20.71 14.74 -47.75
N TYR A 11 21.66 13.81 -47.85
CA TYR A 11 22.05 13.19 -49.12
C TYR A 11 21.00 12.19 -49.59
N VAL A 12 20.43 11.39 -48.69
CA VAL A 12 19.28 10.52 -49.00
C VAL A 12 18.10 11.34 -49.48
N GLY A 13 17.86 12.54 -48.92
CA GLY A 13 16.84 13.46 -49.40
C GLY A 13 17.08 14.03 -50.80
N ARG A 14 18.32 13.97 -51.32
CA ARG A 14 18.69 14.40 -52.68
C ARG A 14 18.67 13.27 -53.71
N LEU A 15 18.51 12.02 -53.27
CA LEU A 15 18.38 10.88 -54.18
C LEU A 15 17.06 10.97 -54.96
N GLN A 16 17.12 10.65 -56.24
CA GLN A 16 15.93 10.47 -57.06
C GLN A 16 15.33 9.06 -56.85
N GLY A 17 14.73 8.83 -55.68
CA GLY A 17 14.09 7.55 -55.37
C GLY A 17 13.40 7.51 -54.01
N ASN A 18 13.34 6.31 -53.42
CA ASN A 18 12.58 6.05 -52.21
C ASN A 18 13.53 5.79 -51.03
N CYS A 19 13.07 6.13 -49.82
CA CYS A 19 13.73 5.76 -48.58
C CYS A 19 12.73 5.10 -47.63
N ASN A 20 13.18 4.04 -46.97
CA ASN A 20 12.47 3.37 -45.90
C ASN A 20 13.40 3.18 -44.71
N GLU A 21 12.93 3.56 -43.53
CA GLU A 21 13.69 3.41 -42.30
C GLU A 21 13.04 2.32 -41.44
N THR A 22 13.87 1.43 -40.90
CA THR A 22 13.50 0.45 -39.88
C THR A 22 14.24 0.78 -38.57
N LEU A 23 14.06 -0.03 -37.52
CA LEU A 23 14.81 0.13 -36.28
C LEU A 23 16.33 0.02 -36.49
N ASN A 24 16.76 -0.87 -37.39
CA ASN A 24 18.16 -1.26 -37.53
C ASN A 24 18.79 -0.69 -38.81
N THR A 25 17.98 -0.36 -39.81
CA THR A 25 18.46 0.05 -41.12
C THR A 25 17.77 1.31 -41.62
N LEU A 26 18.50 2.09 -42.42
CA LEU A 26 17.89 3.00 -43.39
C LEU A 26 18.24 2.46 -44.78
N ASP A 27 17.20 2.07 -45.52
CA ASP A 27 17.32 1.59 -46.89
C ASP A 27 16.84 2.67 -47.84
N ALA A 28 17.76 3.17 -48.67
CA ALA A 28 17.49 4.16 -49.71
C ALA A 28 17.82 3.59 -51.08
N ASN A 29 17.01 3.92 -52.08
CA ASN A 29 17.31 3.60 -53.46
C ASN A 29 17.23 4.86 -54.33
N GLY A 30 18.09 4.96 -55.33
CA GLY A 30 18.06 6.13 -56.22
C GLY A 30 19.33 6.28 -57.04
N ILE A 31 19.33 7.34 -57.85
CA ILE A 31 20.48 7.75 -58.66
C ILE A 31 21.15 8.92 -57.96
N ILE A 32 22.49 8.89 -57.87
CA ILE A 32 23.28 10.00 -57.32
C ILE A 32 23.34 11.13 -58.37
N PRO A 33 22.92 12.36 -58.04
CA PRO A 33 23.12 13.50 -58.93
C PRO A 33 24.61 13.69 -59.23
N LYS A 34 24.98 13.98 -60.50
CA LYS A 34 26.39 14.19 -60.89
C LYS A 34 27.11 15.27 -60.05
N SER A 35 26.38 16.27 -59.55
CA SER A 35 26.90 17.31 -58.66
C SER A 35 27.32 16.80 -57.28
N ASP A 36 26.78 15.66 -56.85
CA ASP A 36 26.85 15.18 -55.47
C ASP A 36 27.78 13.97 -55.32
N VAL A 37 28.35 13.46 -56.42
CA VAL A 37 29.24 12.28 -56.42
C VAL A 37 30.39 12.43 -55.42
N SER A 38 31.06 13.59 -55.41
CA SER A 38 32.17 13.86 -54.50
C SER A 38 31.73 13.91 -53.02
N LEU A 39 30.49 14.32 -52.76
CA LEU A 39 29.90 14.34 -51.42
C LEU A 39 29.62 12.92 -50.93
N TRP A 40 29.04 12.06 -51.78
CA TRP A 40 28.78 10.66 -51.46
C TRP A 40 30.05 9.83 -51.25
N GLN A 41 31.08 10.05 -52.08
CA GLN A 41 32.40 9.43 -51.89
C GLN A 41 33.04 9.84 -50.56
N LYS A 42 32.88 11.12 -50.17
CA LYS A 42 33.34 11.59 -48.86
C LYS A 42 32.56 10.95 -47.73
N LEU A 43 31.23 10.88 -47.84
CA LEU A 43 30.37 10.24 -46.84
C LEU A 43 30.74 8.77 -46.61
N GLU A 44 31.00 8.01 -47.68
CA GLU A 44 31.44 6.61 -47.58
C GLU A 44 32.74 6.48 -46.76
N ARG A 45 33.72 7.36 -47.01
CA ARG A 45 34.97 7.39 -46.23
C ARG A 45 34.73 7.77 -44.78
N ASP A 46 33.91 8.79 -44.53
CA ASP A 46 33.64 9.28 -43.17
C ASP A 46 32.90 8.20 -42.34
N ILE A 47 31.95 7.47 -42.93
CA ILE A 47 31.22 6.37 -42.27
C ILE A 47 32.14 5.17 -41.99
N GLN A 48 33.17 4.92 -42.80
CA GLN A 48 34.09 3.80 -42.58
C GLN A 48 34.83 3.90 -41.22
N PHE A 49 34.92 5.10 -40.65
CA PHE A 49 35.53 5.37 -39.35
C PHE A 49 34.49 5.69 -38.26
N ASP A 50 33.20 5.49 -38.52
CA ASP A 50 32.12 5.69 -37.56
C ASP A 50 31.78 4.37 -36.84
N ASP A 51 31.77 4.38 -35.51
CA ASP A 51 31.50 3.18 -34.71
C ASP A 51 29.99 2.86 -34.62
N GLU A 52 29.11 3.80 -34.96
CA GLU A 52 27.65 3.68 -34.80
C GLU A 52 26.91 3.37 -36.11
N LEU A 53 27.57 3.58 -37.25
CA LEU A 53 26.98 3.45 -38.58
C LEU A 53 27.86 2.62 -39.50
N SER A 54 27.24 1.72 -40.26
CA SER A 54 27.91 1.08 -41.40
C SER A 54 27.09 1.23 -42.66
N LEU A 55 27.77 1.40 -43.80
CA LEU A 55 27.16 1.61 -45.11
C LEU A 55 27.47 0.41 -46.01
N SER A 56 26.43 -0.16 -46.61
CA SER A 56 26.52 -1.10 -47.71
C SER A 56 25.86 -0.49 -48.94
N ILE A 57 26.55 -0.54 -50.08
CA ILE A 57 26.05 -0.01 -51.36
C ILE A 57 26.00 -1.16 -52.34
N LEU A 58 24.83 -1.37 -52.95
CA LEU A 58 24.61 -2.40 -53.96
C LEU A 58 24.15 -1.75 -55.26
N ASP A 59 24.57 -2.31 -56.38
CA ASP A 59 24.04 -1.94 -57.70
C ASP A 59 22.71 -2.64 -58.02
N ASP A 60 22.21 -2.45 -59.25
CA ASP A 60 20.99 -3.07 -59.75
C ASP A 60 21.09 -4.61 -59.87
N PHE A 61 22.31 -5.17 -59.89
CA PHE A 61 22.58 -6.61 -59.96
C PHE A 61 22.79 -7.24 -58.57
N GLY A 62 22.92 -6.42 -57.52
CA GLY A 62 23.14 -6.86 -56.15
C GLY A 62 24.62 -7.01 -55.79
N ASP A 63 25.52 -6.50 -56.62
CA ASP A 63 26.96 -6.52 -56.37
C ASP A 63 27.36 -5.35 -55.47
N VAL A 64 28.34 -5.59 -54.59
CA VAL A 64 28.84 -4.56 -53.65
C VAL A 64 29.66 -3.53 -54.40
N VAL A 65 29.26 -2.27 -54.28
CA VAL A 65 29.92 -1.12 -54.93
C VAL A 65 30.70 -0.32 -53.88
N ASN A 66 31.93 0.04 -54.21
CA ASN A 66 32.70 1.05 -53.48
C ASN A 66 32.78 2.32 -54.34
N LEU A 67 32.21 3.44 -53.87
CA LEU A 67 32.10 4.66 -54.68
C LEU A 67 33.47 5.32 -54.93
N ASN A 68 34.47 5.00 -54.11
CA ASN A 68 35.82 5.54 -54.25
C ASN A 68 36.65 4.83 -55.32
N THR A 69 36.25 3.62 -55.75
CA THR A 69 37.00 2.80 -56.72
C THR A 69 36.20 2.41 -57.96
N CYS A 70 34.92 2.78 -58.04
CA CYS A 70 34.02 2.41 -59.13
C CYS A 70 34.23 3.27 -60.40
N SER A 71 33.78 2.76 -61.56
CA SER A 71 33.76 3.51 -62.82
C SER A 71 32.64 4.56 -62.85
N ASP A 72 32.83 5.65 -63.59
CA ASP A 72 31.87 6.76 -63.67
C ASP A 72 30.47 6.36 -64.19
N ASP A 73 30.39 5.28 -64.97
CA ASP A 73 29.12 4.77 -65.51
C ASP A 73 28.14 4.32 -64.41
N ILE A 74 28.66 3.90 -63.24
CA ILE A 74 27.86 3.42 -62.10
C ILE A 74 27.03 4.56 -61.47
N PHE A 75 27.48 5.82 -61.59
CA PHE A 75 26.70 6.96 -61.09
C PHE A 75 25.46 7.27 -61.93
N SER A 76 25.32 6.64 -63.10
CA SER A 76 24.12 6.71 -63.93
C SER A 76 23.11 5.60 -63.65
N SER A 77 23.52 4.52 -62.97
CA SER A 77 22.65 3.42 -62.55
C SER A 77 21.95 3.70 -61.22
N ARG A 78 20.91 2.90 -60.91
CA ARG A 78 20.27 2.95 -59.62
C ARG A 78 21.14 2.20 -58.61
N LEU A 79 21.33 2.82 -57.45
CA LEU A 79 22.07 2.25 -56.33
C LEU A 79 21.12 2.06 -55.15
N ARG A 80 21.38 1.00 -54.39
CA ARG A 80 20.74 0.73 -53.10
C ARG A 80 21.74 0.98 -51.98
N PHE A 81 21.40 1.91 -51.11
CA PHE A 81 22.18 2.27 -49.93
C PHE A 81 21.49 1.68 -48.71
N THR A 82 22.19 0.85 -47.95
CA THR A 82 21.74 0.31 -46.67
C THR A 82 22.67 0.82 -45.58
N PHE A 83 22.17 1.73 -44.75
CA PHE A 83 22.86 2.21 -43.56
C PHE A 83 22.40 1.35 -42.38
N LYS A 84 23.28 0.54 -41.80
CA LYS A 84 22.98 -0.16 -40.54
C LYS A 84 23.36 0.73 -39.37
N LYS A 85 22.48 0.77 -38.39
CA LYS A 85 22.59 1.53 -37.15
C LYS A 85 22.95 0.58 -36.02
N ASP A 86 23.87 0.98 -35.17
CA ASP A 86 24.12 0.26 -33.93
C ASP A 86 22.92 0.38 -32.98
N ILE A 87 22.55 -0.73 -32.35
CA ILE A 87 21.42 -0.83 -31.43
C ILE A 87 21.93 -1.33 -30.11
N THR A 88 21.64 -0.55 -29.08
CA THR A 88 21.78 -1.00 -27.70
C THR A 88 20.39 -1.10 -27.09
N ASP A 89 20.20 -2.02 -26.15
CA ASP A 89 18.88 -2.32 -25.57
C ASP A 89 18.16 -1.09 -24.98
N ASN A 90 18.90 -0.03 -24.65
CA ASN A 90 18.39 1.18 -24.03
C ASN A 90 18.44 2.44 -24.93
N CYS A 91 18.99 2.35 -26.15
CA CYS A 91 19.12 3.49 -27.05
C CYS A 91 18.72 3.14 -28.49
N VAL A 92 17.73 3.87 -29.01
CA VAL A 92 17.23 3.72 -30.37
C VAL A 92 17.60 4.96 -31.19
N ARG A 93 17.99 4.77 -32.44
CA ARG A 93 18.47 5.83 -33.34
C ARG A 93 17.60 5.91 -34.60
N PHE A 94 17.22 7.12 -34.98
CA PHE A 94 16.44 7.41 -36.19
C PHE A 94 17.03 8.57 -36.98
N PHE A 95 16.95 8.50 -38.31
CA PHE A 95 17.29 9.61 -39.19
C PHE A 95 16.12 10.60 -39.31
N PHE A 96 14.88 10.10 -39.33
CA PHE A 96 13.69 10.91 -39.54
C PHE A 96 12.70 10.84 -38.37
N SER A 97 12.04 11.96 -38.06
CA SER A 97 11.05 12.04 -36.96
C SER A 97 9.83 11.17 -37.20
N LYS A 98 9.43 10.97 -38.47
CA LYS A 98 8.29 10.10 -38.84
C LYS A 98 8.48 8.64 -38.44
N SER A 99 9.73 8.20 -38.32
CA SER A 99 10.12 6.82 -38.00
C SER A 99 9.86 6.46 -36.53
N LEU A 100 9.57 7.45 -35.67
CA LEU A 100 9.19 7.22 -34.28
C LEU A 100 7.99 6.27 -34.13
N SER A 101 7.03 6.31 -35.06
CA SER A 101 5.88 5.40 -35.08
C SER A 101 6.26 3.91 -35.05
N ILE A 102 7.44 3.56 -35.58
CA ILE A 102 7.99 2.20 -35.56
C ILE A 102 8.32 1.79 -34.12
N LEU A 103 8.97 2.66 -33.36
CA LEU A 103 9.27 2.42 -31.94
C LEU A 103 7.98 2.26 -31.12
N PHE A 104 6.98 3.12 -31.36
CA PHE A 104 5.71 3.07 -30.66
C PHE A 104 4.81 1.88 -31.03
N SER A 105 5.15 1.15 -32.09
CA SER A 105 4.47 -0.09 -32.49
C SER A 105 4.97 -1.32 -31.71
N ASP A 106 6.16 -1.25 -31.10
CA ASP A 106 6.73 -2.31 -30.26
C ASP A 106 6.83 -1.86 -28.80
N ASP A 107 5.80 -2.19 -28.02
CA ASP A 107 5.71 -1.85 -26.60
C ASP A 107 6.88 -2.38 -25.77
N ARG A 108 7.43 -3.56 -26.11
CA ARG A 108 8.50 -4.17 -25.33
C ARG A 108 9.81 -3.44 -25.53
N LEU A 109 10.11 -3.09 -26.78
CA LEU A 109 11.27 -2.27 -27.09
C LEU A 109 11.16 -0.89 -26.46
N LEU A 110 9.99 -0.26 -26.56
CA LEU A 110 9.75 1.06 -25.99
C LEU A 110 9.91 1.07 -24.46
N GLN A 111 9.43 0.04 -23.76
CA GLN A 111 9.59 -0.10 -22.30
C GLN A 111 11.06 -0.17 -21.86
N ASN A 112 11.95 -0.74 -22.67
CA ASN A 112 13.38 -0.85 -22.38
C ASN A 112 14.17 0.38 -22.85
N THR A 113 13.63 1.10 -23.84
CA THR A 113 14.28 2.29 -24.38
C THR A 113 14.33 3.40 -23.32
N ARG A 114 15.53 3.93 -23.09
CA ARG A 114 15.77 5.10 -22.21
C ARG A 114 16.14 6.34 -23.02
N ARG A 115 16.63 6.14 -24.24
CA ARG A 115 17.10 7.20 -25.12
C ARG A 115 16.64 6.98 -26.55
N VAL A 116 16.12 8.03 -27.16
CA VAL A 116 15.77 8.07 -28.57
C VAL A 116 16.51 9.22 -29.22
N LEU A 117 17.41 8.88 -30.13
CA LEU A 117 18.24 9.82 -30.86
C LEU A 117 17.69 10.02 -32.26
N VAL A 118 17.40 11.27 -32.64
CA VAL A 118 16.85 11.60 -33.96
C VAL A 118 17.75 12.59 -34.66
N ALA A 119 18.30 12.21 -35.83
CA ALA A 119 19.23 13.08 -36.58
C ALA A 119 18.56 14.39 -37.03
N GLU A 120 17.33 14.30 -37.53
CA GLU A 120 16.53 15.46 -37.92
C GLU A 120 16.22 16.43 -36.77
N SER A 121 16.24 15.96 -35.52
CA SER A 121 15.86 16.78 -34.38
C SER A 121 16.87 17.88 -34.12
N LYS A 122 16.35 19.06 -33.77
CA LYS A 122 17.12 20.17 -33.22
C LYS A 122 16.76 20.47 -31.77
N CYS A 123 15.80 19.74 -31.22
CA CYS A 123 15.31 19.91 -29.87
C CYS A 123 15.60 18.66 -29.04
N SER A 124 15.78 18.85 -27.74
CA SER A 124 15.74 17.79 -26.74
C SER A 124 14.49 17.95 -25.88
N PHE A 125 13.87 16.85 -25.50
CA PHE A 125 12.81 16.84 -24.50
C PHE A 125 12.83 15.52 -23.75
N ARG A 126 12.21 15.51 -22.57
CA ARG A 126 12.25 14.37 -21.66
C ARG A 126 10.85 13.93 -21.28
N THR A 127 10.69 12.62 -21.13
CA THR A 127 9.51 11.97 -20.57
C THR A 127 9.85 11.35 -19.23
N GLU A 128 8.89 10.75 -18.54
CA GLU A 128 9.15 10.11 -17.25
C GLU A 128 10.24 9.03 -17.39
N THR A 129 10.20 8.22 -18.45
CA THR A 129 11.12 7.07 -18.60
C THR A 129 12.13 7.19 -19.74
N CYS A 130 11.97 8.16 -20.66
CA CYS A 130 12.78 8.26 -21.87
C CYS A 130 13.21 9.70 -22.20
N ILE A 131 14.40 9.86 -22.78
CA ILE A 131 14.92 11.14 -23.30
C ILE A 131 14.93 11.11 -24.83
N PHE A 132 14.40 12.15 -25.46
CA PHE A 132 14.47 12.38 -26.90
C PHE A 132 15.46 13.50 -27.18
N ALA A 133 16.47 13.24 -28.00
CA ALA A 133 17.53 14.21 -28.26
C ALA A 133 18.02 14.13 -29.71
N PRO A 134 18.68 15.20 -30.20
CA PRO A 134 19.44 15.16 -31.45
C PRO A 134 20.52 14.07 -31.37
N TRP A 135 20.71 13.31 -32.44
CA TRP A 135 21.71 12.22 -32.47
C TRP A 135 23.13 12.72 -32.17
N ASN A 136 23.45 13.97 -32.52
CA ASN A 136 24.76 14.55 -32.28
C ASN A 136 25.03 15.03 -30.84
N ASN A 137 24.03 15.04 -29.96
CA ASN A 137 24.19 15.56 -28.60
C ASN A 137 24.39 14.41 -27.62
N PHE A 138 25.62 13.88 -27.55
CA PHE A 138 25.97 12.74 -26.70
C PHE A 138 26.13 13.10 -25.21
N ASP A 139 26.34 14.40 -24.91
CA ASP A 139 26.87 14.88 -23.62
C ASP A 139 25.81 15.31 -22.57
N GLU A 140 24.51 15.17 -22.85
CA GLU A 140 23.54 15.19 -21.75
C GLU A 140 23.71 13.89 -20.95
N ILE A 141 24.57 13.98 -19.93
CA ILE A 141 24.67 13.05 -18.80
C ILE A 141 23.26 12.53 -18.54
N LEU A 142 23.03 11.21 -18.68
CA LEU A 142 21.81 10.60 -18.13
C LEU A 142 21.77 11.11 -16.69
N PRO A 143 20.86 12.04 -16.30
CA PRO A 143 20.66 12.21 -14.88
C PRO A 143 20.11 10.85 -14.50
N ASN A 144 20.93 10.07 -13.79
CA ASN A 144 20.64 8.76 -13.28
C ASN A 144 19.14 8.51 -13.39
N LEU A 145 18.70 7.81 -14.45
CA LEU A 145 17.33 7.28 -14.55
C LEU A 145 17.20 6.14 -13.52
N LEU A 146 17.80 6.33 -12.34
CA LEU A 146 17.42 5.82 -11.04
C LEU A 146 16.11 6.52 -10.63
N LEU A 147 15.12 6.56 -11.53
CA LEU A 147 13.78 6.45 -11.00
C LEU A 147 13.80 5.10 -10.28
N ASP A 148 13.51 5.12 -8.99
CA ASP A 148 13.16 3.90 -8.27
C ASP A 148 12.30 3.09 -9.24
N GLU A 149 12.73 1.88 -9.64
CA GLU A 149 12.05 1.06 -10.65
C GLU A 149 10.55 0.85 -10.32
N ASN A 150 10.17 1.17 -9.08
CA ASN A 150 8.86 1.11 -8.49
C ASN A 150 7.99 2.36 -8.65
N GLU A 151 8.52 3.56 -8.96
CA GLU A 151 7.73 4.81 -8.85
C GLU A 151 6.78 5.06 -10.03
N PHE A 152 7.13 4.59 -11.25
CA PHE A 152 6.30 4.77 -12.45
C PHE A 152 6.17 3.52 -13.33
N ASN A 153 6.31 2.32 -12.75
CA ASN A 153 5.97 1.06 -13.43
C ASN A 153 4.48 0.72 -13.25
N VAL A 154 3.61 1.67 -13.59
CA VAL A 154 2.16 1.46 -13.57
C VAL A 154 1.76 0.80 -14.88
N ALA A 155 1.19 -0.40 -14.80
CA ALA A 155 0.72 -1.16 -15.95
C ALA A 155 -0.77 -0.84 -16.26
N PRO A 156 -1.10 -0.04 -17.29
CA PRO A 156 -2.47 0.36 -17.59
C PRO A 156 -3.38 -0.83 -17.89
N ARG A 157 -2.82 -1.89 -18.47
CA ARG A 157 -3.54 -3.14 -18.79
C ARG A 157 -4.09 -3.88 -17.57
N ARG A 158 -3.73 -3.47 -16.35
CA ARG A 158 -4.39 -3.94 -15.11
C ARG A 158 -5.79 -3.33 -14.94
N TYR A 159 -6.00 -2.13 -15.48
CA TYR A 159 -7.22 -1.32 -15.33
C TYR A 159 -8.05 -1.28 -16.62
N VAL A 160 -7.38 -1.42 -17.76
CA VAL A 160 -7.98 -1.44 -19.09
C VAL A 160 -7.97 -2.86 -19.63
N ARG A 161 -9.13 -3.36 -20.05
CA ARG A 161 -9.23 -4.65 -20.74
C ARG A 161 -8.88 -4.47 -22.22
N ASP A 162 -7.70 -4.91 -22.61
CA ASP A 162 -7.25 -4.87 -24.00
C ASP A 162 -7.62 -6.17 -24.75
N LEU A 163 -8.55 -6.07 -25.69
CA LEU A 163 -8.97 -7.10 -26.63
C LEU A 163 -8.59 -6.73 -28.09
N SER A 164 -7.81 -5.67 -28.28
CA SER A 164 -7.43 -5.12 -29.59
C SER A 164 -6.12 -5.69 -30.15
N GLY A 165 -5.48 -6.61 -29.41
CA GLY A 165 -4.19 -7.18 -29.81
C GLY A 165 -2.98 -6.31 -29.45
N GLY A 166 -3.09 -5.47 -28.41
CA GLY A 166 -1.95 -4.72 -27.87
C GLY A 166 -1.95 -3.21 -28.20
N LYS A 167 -3.11 -2.60 -28.48
CA LYS A 167 -3.18 -1.14 -28.67
C LYS A 167 -3.09 -0.37 -27.36
N VAL A 168 -3.45 -0.98 -26.24
CA VAL A 168 -3.26 -0.36 -24.92
C VAL A 168 -1.80 -0.54 -24.51
N PRO A 169 -1.08 0.52 -24.15
CA PRO A 169 0.35 0.42 -23.86
C PRO A 169 0.63 -0.39 -22.58
N LEU A 170 1.80 -1.06 -22.52
CA LEU A 170 2.28 -1.74 -21.30
C LEU A 170 2.62 -0.77 -20.16
N THR A 171 3.18 0.39 -20.50
CA THR A 171 3.62 1.47 -19.60
C THR A 171 3.22 2.83 -20.19
N ILE A 172 3.15 3.85 -19.34
CA ILE A 172 2.78 5.22 -19.76
C ILE A 172 3.92 6.23 -19.66
N GLY A 173 5.01 5.87 -18.98
CA GLY A 173 6.08 6.81 -18.66
C GLY A 173 6.71 7.45 -19.90
N GLU A 174 6.76 6.71 -21.01
CA GLU A 174 7.37 7.14 -22.28
C GLU A 174 6.46 8.14 -23.03
N SER A 175 5.20 8.24 -22.60
CA SER A 175 4.18 9.12 -23.17
C SER A 175 3.90 10.35 -22.28
N LEU A 176 4.48 10.42 -21.08
CA LEU A 176 4.29 11.52 -20.13
C LEU A 176 5.44 12.52 -20.20
N LEU A 177 5.17 13.74 -20.69
CA LEU A 177 6.17 14.80 -20.83
C LEU A 177 6.62 15.37 -19.48
N ILE A 178 7.94 15.46 -19.25
CA ILE A 178 8.52 16.22 -18.14
C ILE A 178 8.95 17.59 -18.65
N GLY A 179 8.51 18.64 -17.97
CA GLY A 179 8.84 20.02 -18.30
C GLY A 179 8.17 20.49 -19.59
N ASN A 180 8.84 21.39 -20.30
CA ASN A 180 8.36 21.96 -21.56
C ASN A 180 9.21 21.46 -22.71
N ALA A 181 8.62 21.39 -23.90
CA ALA A 181 9.31 21.06 -25.14
C ALA A 181 9.02 22.13 -26.20
N ASP A 182 9.86 22.19 -27.23
CA ASP A 182 9.64 23.07 -28.37
C ASP A 182 8.50 22.55 -29.24
N GLU A 183 7.35 23.23 -29.20
CA GLU A 183 6.14 22.87 -29.96
C GLU A 183 6.31 22.99 -31.47
N THR A 184 7.37 23.64 -31.96
CA THR A 184 7.68 23.73 -33.39
C THR A 184 8.57 22.59 -33.90
N CYS A 185 9.14 21.81 -32.98
CA CYS A 185 10.09 20.77 -33.31
C CYS A 185 9.39 19.55 -33.96
N PRO A 186 9.80 19.11 -35.17
CA PRO A 186 9.17 17.99 -35.86
C PRO A 186 9.18 16.67 -35.07
N THR A 187 10.27 16.43 -34.34
CA THR A 187 10.43 15.24 -33.49
C THR A 187 9.45 15.27 -32.32
N PHE A 188 9.27 16.42 -31.69
CA PHE A 188 8.28 16.59 -30.63
C PHE A 188 6.86 16.41 -31.15
N LEU A 189 6.52 16.98 -32.31
CA LEU A 189 5.19 16.82 -32.91
C LEU A 189 4.88 15.37 -33.27
N ALA A 190 5.85 14.65 -33.84
CA ALA A 190 5.71 13.22 -34.15
C ALA A 190 5.52 12.38 -32.87
N TRP A 191 6.33 12.64 -31.84
CA TRP A 191 6.19 11.99 -30.54
C TRP A 191 4.83 12.30 -29.88
N ARG A 192 4.41 13.57 -29.86
CA ARG A 192 3.18 14.04 -29.20
C ARG A 192 1.96 13.33 -29.76
N LYS A 193 1.92 13.10 -31.08
CA LYS A 193 0.85 12.34 -31.73
C LYS A 193 0.77 10.90 -31.20
N GLU A 194 1.90 10.19 -31.14
CA GLU A 194 1.94 8.81 -30.64
C GLU A 194 1.62 8.74 -29.14
N ALA A 195 2.19 9.64 -28.34
CA ALA A 195 1.95 9.76 -26.92
C ALA A 195 0.47 10.04 -26.62
N THR A 196 -0.17 10.97 -27.35
CA THR A 196 -1.60 11.24 -27.21
C THR A 196 -2.42 9.99 -27.45
N SER A 197 -2.09 9.23 -28.51
CA SER A 197 -2.83 8.03 -28.86
C SER A 197 -2.81 7.01 -27.72
N ARG A 198 -1.62 6.77 -27.18
CA ARG A 198 -1.37 5.81 -26.11
C ARG A 198 -2.05 6.23 -24.82
N LEU A 199 -1.88 7.48 -24.40
CA LEU A 199 -2.51 7.99 -23.17
C LEU A 199 -4.03 7.88 -23.22
N LEU A 200 -4.67 8.27 -24.33
CA LEU A 200 -6.12 8.18 -24.46
C LEU A 200 -6.64 6.75 -24.29
N LEU A 201 -5.96 5.76 -24.88
CA LEU A 201 -6.33 4.35 -24.75
C LEU A 201 -6.11 3.77 -23.36
N THR A 202 -5.38 4.46 -22.48
CA THR A 202 -5.27 4.08 -21.06
C THR A 202 -6.42 4.60 -20.20
N LEU A 203 -7.22 5.54 -20.70
CA LEU A 203 -8.23 6.26 -19.92
C LEU A 203 -9.66 5.75 -20.17
N VAL A 204 -9.78 4.49 -20.58
CA VAL A 204 -11.04 3.80 -20.93
C VAL A 204 -11.05 2.40 -20.34
N ASN A 205 -12.22 1.80 -20.11
CA ASN A 205 -12.32 0.52 -19.42
C ASN A 205 -12.02 -0.69 -20.32
N GLU A 206 -12.45 -0.68 -21.58
CA GLU A 206 -12.15 -1.76 -22.53
C GLU A 206 -11.79 -1.19 -23.91
N VAL A 207 -10.92 -1.89 -24.63
CA VAL A 207 -10.52 -1.57 -26.02
C VAL A 207 -10.57 -2.84 -26.86
N TRP A 208 -11.25 -2.80 -28.01
CA TRP A 208 -11.32 -3.95 -28.93
C TRP A 208 -11.30 -3.51 -30.38
N LEU A 209 -11.08 -4.47 -31.27
CA LEU A 209 -11.21 -4.27 -32.72
C LEU A 209 -12.55 -4.82 -33.20
N GLU A 210 -13.28 -4.03 -33.97
CA GLU A 210 -14.53 -4.43 -34.61
C GLU A 210 -14.53 -3.92 -36.05
N ASN A 211 -14.63 -4.83 -37.03
CA ASN A 211 -14.62 -4.50 -38.46
C ASN A 211 -13.44 -3.62 -38.92
N GLY A 212 -12.28 -3.76 -38.26
CA GLY A 212 -11.07 -2.96 -38.54
C GLY A 212 -11.01 -1.60 -37.83
N GLU A 213 -12.05 -1.22 -37.09
CA GLU A 213 -12.07 -0.02 -36.26
C GLU A 213 -11.70 -0.35 -34.81
N ILE A 214 -10.99 0.56 -34.15
CA ILE A 214 -10.76 0.46 -32.70
C ILE A 214 -12.00 1.02 -32.02
N LYS A 215 -12.61 0.23 -31.15
CA LYS A 215 -13.73 0.63 -30.29
C LYS A 215 -13.26 0.70 -28.85
N VAL A 216 -13.84 1.63 -28.10
CA VAL A 216 -13.56 1.82 -26.67
C VAL A 216 -14.85 1.82 -25.87
N LEU A 217 -14.78 1.29 -24.63
CA LEU A 217 -15.88 1.28 -23.67
C LEU A 217 -15.49 2.13 -22.46
N ILE A 218 -16.38 3.03 -22.07
CA ILE A 218 -16.30 3.80 -20.83
C ILE A 218 -17.46 3.34 -19.94
N SER A 219 -17.12 2.90 -18.73
CA SER A 219 -18.06 2.34 -17.76
C SER A 219 -18.23 3.29 -16.57
N GLY A 220 -19.50 3.59 -16.27
CA GLY A 220 -19.88 4.39 -15.11
C GLY A 220 -21.37 4.20 -14.80
N PRO A 221 -22.14 5.29 -14.58
CA PRO A 221 -23.59 5.19 -14.37
C PRO A 221 -24.31 4.64 -15.62
N ARG A 222 -23.69 4.79 -16.79
CA ARG A 222 -24.04 4.12 -18.03
C ARG A 222 -22.78 3.57 -18.68
N LYS A 223 -22.96 2.67 -19.64
CA LYS A 223 -21.89 2.15 -20.50
C LYS A 223 -21.92 2.89 -21.82
N VAL A 224 -20.83 3.55 -22.18
CA VAL A 224 -20.71 4.32 -23.42
C VAL A 224 -19.69 3.66 -24.33
N THR A 225 -20.11 3.28 -25.52
CA THR A 225 -19.22 2.81 -26.58
C THR A 225 -18.92 3.95 -27.54
N ALA A 226 -17.65 4.08 -27.94
CA ALA A 226 -17.18 5.09 -28.89
C ALA A 226 -16.19 4.48 -29.88
N VAL A 227 -16.07 5.10 -31.06
CA VAL A 227 -15.03 4.76 -32.05
C VAL A 227 -13.76 5.54 -31.70
N TYR A 228 -12.61 4.90 -31.77
CA TYR A 228 -11.33 5.53 -31.58
C TYR A 228 -10.59 5.71 -32.92
N SER A 229 -10.27 6.96 -33.24
CA SER A 229 -9.42 7.31 -34.38
C SER A 229 -8.81 8.68 -34.14
N LEU A 230 -7.49 8.73 -33.94
CA LEU A 230 -6.76 9.95 -33.67
C LEU A 230 -6.56 10.77 -34.95
N LYS A 231 -7.34 11.84 -35.12
CA LYS A 231 -7.18 12.79 -36.24
C LYS A 231 -6.21 13.91 -35.91
N ASN A 232 -6.25 14.40 -34.67
CA ASN A 232 -5.40 15.46 -34.15
C ASN A 232 -4.95 15.11 -32.72
N ASP A 233 -3.95 15.82 -32.22
CA ASP A 233 -3.37 15.66 -30.89
C ASP A 233 -3.80 16.78 -29.93
N VAL A 234 -4.94 17.44 -30.20
CA VAL A 234 -5.47 18.55 -29.38
C VAL A 234 -5.75 18.10 -27.94
N SER A 235 -6.09 16.82 -27.76
CA SER A 235 -6.34 16.20 -26.46
C SER A 235 -5.06 15.89 -25.67
N PHE A 236 -3.85 16.15 -26.18
CA PHE A 236 -2.59 15.76 -25.53
C PHE A 236 -2.44 16.31 -24.12
N SER A 237 -2.65 17.61 -23.92
CA SER A 237 -2.47 18.28 -22.63
C SER A 237 -3.42 17.72 -21.58
N VAL A 238 -4.70 17.57 -21.96
CA VAL A 238 -5.75 17.01 -21.11
C VAL A 238 -5.46 15.54 -20.80
N ALA A 239 -5.11 14.72 -21.80
CA ALA A 239 -4.79 13.32 -21.61
C ALA A 239 -3.58 13.13 -20.68
N THR A 240 -2.57 13.98 -20.81
CA THR A 240 -1.40 13.99 -19.91
C THR A 240 -1.80 14.35 -18.49
N GLU A 241 -2.61 15.39 -18.29
CA GLU A 241 -3.07 15.80 -16.96
C GLU A 241 -3.91 14.70 -16.29
N VAL A 242 -4.86 14.13 -17.02
CA VAL A 242 -5.71 13.06 -16.52
C VAL A 242 -4.87 11.84 -16.17
N ALA A 243 -4.01 11.37 -17.09
CA ALA A 243 -3.17 10.19 -16.87
C ALA A 243 -2.25 10.40 -15.66
N ARG A 244 -1.66 11.59 -15.49
CA ARG A 244 -0.86 11.92 -14.30
C ARG A 244 -1.66 11.85 -13.02
N TRP A 245 -2.90 12.33 -13.00
CA TRP A 245 -3.72 12.28 -11.80
C TRP A 245 -4.19 10.86 -11.47
N VAL A 246 -4.69 10.15 -12.48
CA VAL A 246 -5.21 8.78 -12.37
C VAL A 246 -4.11 7.81 -11.93
N TYR A 247 -2.96 7.86 -12.60
CA TYR A 247 -1.84 6.95 -12.36
C TYR A 247 -0.75 7.51 -11.44
N ALA A 248 -0.99 8.65 -10.79
CA ALA A 248 -0.08 9.14 -9.77
C ALA A 248 0.13 8.04 -8.72
N SER A 249 1.41 7.79 -8.41
CA SER A 249 1.87 6.67 -7.60
C SER A 249 1.10 6.55 -6.26
N GLY A 250 0.85 5.30 -5.84
CA GLY A 250 0.20 4.98 -4.57
C GLY A 250 -0.88 3.90 -4.65
N ARG A 251 -1.55 3.68 -3.51
CA ARG A 251 -2.60 2.66 -3.35
C ARG A 251 -3.95 3.03 -3.95
N ASP A 252 -4.12 4.29 -4.37
CA ASP A 252 -5.44 4.84 -4.74
C ASP A 252 -5.71 4.85 -6.25
N ILE A 253 -4.84 4.24 -7.07
CA ILE A 253 -5.00 4.22 -8.54
C ILE A 253 -6.36 3.61 -8.92
N ASP A 254 -6.74 2.50 -8.30
CA ASP A 254 -8.05 1.84 -8.53
C ASP A 254 -9.22 2.81 -8.30
N VAL A 255 -9.16 3.59 -7.22
CA VAL A 255 -10.22 4.55 -6.83
C VAL A 255 -10.25 5.74 -7.80
N ARG A 256 -9.10 6.35 -8.08
CA ARG A 256 -9.01 7.51 -9.00
C ARG A 256 -9.44 7.14 -10.42
N TYR A 257 -8.97 6.00 -10.91
CA TYR A 257 -9.35 5.46 -12.20
C TYR A 257 -10.86 5.25 -12.28
N THR A 258 -11.44 4.56 -11.29
CA THR A 258 -12.89 4.30 -11.24
C THR A 258 -13.70 5.59 -11.19
N LEU A 259 -13.33 6.55 -10.34
CA LEU A 259 -14.01 7.85 -10.24
C LEU A 259 -13.94 8.62 -11.57
N PHE A 260 -12.77 8.63 -12.22
CA PHE A 260 -12.61 9.29 -13.51
C PHE A 260 -13.48 8.65 -14.60
N THR A 261 -13.39 7.33 -14.80
CA THR A 261 -14.19 6.67 -15.85
C THR A 261 -15.69 6.77 -15.56
N TYR A 262 -16.07 6.76 -14.28
CA TYR A 262 -17.46 6.94 -13.85
C TYR A 262 -18.02 8.31 -14.24
N GLU A 263 -17.29 9.39 -13.95
CA GLU A 263 -17.71 10.75 -14.31
C GLU A 263 -17.60 10.99 -15.83
N LEU A 264 -16.60 10.42 -16.50
CA LEU A 264 -16.48 10.51 -17.94
C LEU A 264 -17.69 9.88 -18.63
N ALA A 265 -18.08 8.65 -18.26
CA ALA A 265 -19.22 7.94 -18.83
C ALA A 265 -20.56 8.67 -18.63
N ARG A 266 -20.69 9.51 -17.60
CA ARG A 266 -21.92 10.25 -17.32
C ARG A 266 -22.30 11.16 -18.49
N GLU A 267 -21.37 11.98 -18.96
CA GLU A 267 -21.64 13.00 -19.99
C GLU A 267 -21.17 12.62 -21.41
N PHE A 268 -20.39 11.55 -21.58
CA PHE A 268 -19.78 11.22 -22.86
C PHE A 268 -20.80 10.82 -23.96
N PRO A 269 -20.75 11.39 -25.17
CA PRO A 269 -21.68 11.04 -26.24
C PRO A 269 -21.45 9.62 -26.78
N GLU A 270 -22.55 8.87 -27.00
CA GLU A 270 -22.54 7.54 -27.64
C GLU A 270 -22.20 7.63 -29.14
N ASP A 271 -21.63 6.55 -29.69
CA ASP A 271 -21.29 6.37 -31.11
C ASP A 271 -20.49 7.53 -31.73
N SER A 272 -19.71 8.19 -30.89
CA SER A 272 -18.89 9.34 -31.27
C SER A 272 -17.41 8.96 -31.39
N ASN A 273 -16.59 9.86 -31.95
CA ASN A 273 -15.14 9.68 -31.92
C ASN A 273 -14.61 10.03 -30.52
N PHE A 274 -13.91 9.08 -29.88
CA PHE A 274 -13.41 9.25 -28.52
C PHE A 274 -12.37 10.36 -28.42
N SER A 275 -11.34 10.36 -29.29
CA SER A 275 -10.24 11.34 -29.21
C SER A 275 -10.69 12.78 -29.45
N ASP A 276 -11.63 13.00 -30.37
CA ASP A 276 -12.15 14.33 -30.70
C ASP A 276 -12.98 14.92 -29.54
N ASN A 277 -13.75 14.08 -28.86
CA ASN A 277 -14.61 14.49 -27.74
C ASN A 277 -13.87 14.55 -26.41
N PHE A 278 -12.75 13.83 -26.26
CA PHE A 278 -12.01 13.80 -25.00
C PHE A 278 -11.55 15.18 -24.53
N TYR A 279 -11.11 16.05 -25.44
CA TYR A 279 -10.75 17.44 -25.13
C TYR A 279 -11.88 18.23 -24.43
N LYS A 280 -13.14 17.93 -24.76
CA LYS A 280 -14.33 18.63 -24.22
C LYS A 280 -14.82 18.04 -22.90
N TYR A 281 -14.83 16.71 -22.78
CA TYR A 281 -15.43 16.00 -21.63
C TYR A 281 -14.39 15.56 -20.59
N GLY A 282 -13.15 15.28 -21.00
CA GLY A 282 -12.05 14.87 -20.13
C GLY A 282 -11.76 15.85 -18.99
N PRO A 283 -11.63 17.17 -19.23
CA PRO A 283 -11.34 18.14 -18.16
C PRO A 283 -12.47 18.21 -17.12
N LYS A 284 -13.73 18.22 -17.59
CA LYS A 284 -14.91 18.25 -16.71
C LYS A 284 -14.98 17.01 -15.83
N ALA A 285 -14.78 15.84 -16.42
CA ALA A 285 -14.75 14.58 -15.68
C ALA A 285 -13.61 14.57 -14.65
N LEU A 286 -12.43 15.11 -15.01
CA LEU A 286 -11.29 15.21 -14.11
C LEU A 286 -11.57 16.09 -12.90
N ASP A 287 -12.16 17.28 -13.08
CA ASP A 287 -12.46 18.21 -11.98
C ASP A 287 -13.48 17.62 -11.00
N ILE A 288 -14.52 16.96 -11.52
CA ILE A 288 -15.51 16.28 -10.69
C ILE A 288 -14.87 15.08 -9.97
N ALA A 289 -14.07 14.27 -10.67
CA ALA A 289 -13.39 13.12 -10.08
C ALA A 289 -12.39 13.52 -8.98
N LYS A 290 -11.62 14.61 -9.18
CA LYS A 290 -10.74 15.21 -8.15
C LYS A 290 -11.54 15.62 -6.90
N THR A 291 -12.71 16.23 -7.10
CA THR A 291 -13.61 16.65 -6.02
C THR A 291 -14.17 15.45 -5.27
N SER A 292 -14.67 14.44 -5.99
CA SER A 292 -15.17 13.18 -5.42
C SER A 292 -14.09 12.43 -4.65
N PHE A 293 -12.86 12.40 -5.18
CA PHE A 293 -11.72 11.79 -4.50
C PHE A 293 -11.36 12.54 -3.21
N SER A 294 -11.37 13.88 -3.21
CA SER A 294 -11.17 14.69 -2.00
C SER A 294 -12.20 14.37 -0.92
N THR A 295 -13.47 14.18 -1.31
CA THR A 295 -14.54 13.76 -0.40
C THR A 295 -14.31 12.34 0.12
N TYR A 296 -13.97 11.39 -0.74
CA TYR A 296 -13.63 10.01 -0.36
C TYR A 296 -12.49 9.95 0.66
N VAL A 297 -11.41 10.71 0.46
CA VAL A 297 -10.29 10.79 1.40
C VAL A 297 -10.72 11.37 2.75
N LYS A 298 -11.58 12.40 2.75
CA LYS A 298 -12.14 13.00 3.98
C LYS A 298 -13.06 12.02 4.73
N GLU A 299 -13.91 11.28 4.01
CA GLU A 299 -14.79 10.27 4.59
C GLU A 299 -14.00 9.12 5.19
N THR A 300 -13.03 8.58 4.46
CA THR A 300 -12.12 7.53 4.95
C THR A 300 -11.38 7.98 6.22
N SER A 301 -10.90 9.23 6.24
CA SER A 301 -10.26 9.82 7.42
C SER A 301 -11.23 9.97 8.59
N LYS A 302 -12.46 10.41 8.32
CA LYS A 302 -13.52 10.57 9.35
C LYS A 302 -13.92 9.23 9.95
N ASP A 303 -14.10 8.20 9.14
CA ASP A 303 -14.44 6.85 9.61
C ASP A 303 -13.29 6.23 10.42
N THR A 304 -12.04 6.52 10.03
CA THR A 304 -10.85 6.15 10.80
C THR A 304 -10.82 6.85 12.17
N LEU A 305 -11.06 8.16 12.21
CA LEU A 305 -11.14 8.92 13.47
C LEU A 305 -12.31 8.48 14.35
N LYS A 306 -13.46 8.18 13.76
CA LYS A 306 -14.63 7.66 14.49
C LYS A 306 -14.31 6.29 15.09
N SER A 307 -13.71 5.39 14.33
CA SER A 307 -13.27 4.07 14.81
C SER A 307 -12.27 4.20 15.96
N LEU A 308 -11.35 5.17 15.89
CA LEU A 308 -10.42 5.49 16.99
C LEU A 308 -11.16 6.06 18.23
N GLY A 309 -12.18 6.88 18.03
CA GLY A 309 -13.04 7.41 19.09
C GLY A 309 -13.83 6.30 19.80
N ASP A 310 -14.46 5.41 19.03
CA ASP A 310 -15.20 4.25 19.54
C ASP A 310 -14.28 3.28 20.27
N LEU A 311 -13.02 3.12 19.80
CA LEU A 311 -11.98 2.39 20.51
C LEU A 311 -11.70 3.00 21.88
N ARG A 312 -11.40 4.31 21.94
CA ARG A 312 -11.07 4.97 23.22
C ARG A 312 -12.22 4.87 24.20
N LYS A 313 -13.46 4.99 23.72
CA LYS A 313 -14.66 4.80 24.53
C LYS A 313 -14.75 3.38 25.09
N THR A 314 -14.63 2.37 24.23
CA THR A 314 -14.67 0.96 24.66
C THR A 314 -13.57 0.65 25.67
N LEU A 315 -12.37 1.19 25.45
CA LEU A 315 -11.25 1.02 26.35
C LEU A 315 -11.52 1.62 27.74
N ASN A 316 -12.08 2.83 27.78
CA ASN A 316 -12.47 3.46 29.04
C ASN A 316 -13.57 2.67 29.74
N GLU A 317 -14.53 2.11 29.01
CA GLU A 317 -15.57 1.24 29.57
C GLU A 317 -14.97 -0.03 30.19
N ASP A 318 -13.99 -0.66 29.55
CA ASP A 318 -13.33 -1.85 30.08
C ASP A 318 -12.48 -1.53 31.33
N VAL A 319 -11.73 -0.42 31.33
CA VAL A 319 -11.01 0.06 32.52
C VAL A 319 -11.98 0.37 33.67
N ALA A 320 -13.13 0.99 33.37
CA ALA A 320 -14.16 1.27 34.35
C ALA A 320 -14.79 -0.01 34.92
N LYS A 321 -15.05 -1.03 34.09
CA LYS A 321 -15.54 -2.34 34.53
C LYS A 321 -14.54 -3.05 35.46
N ILE A 322 -13.25 -3.06 35.09
CA ILE A 322 -12.19 -3.63 35.94
C ILE A 322 -12.15 -2.92 37.30
N THR A 323 -12.20 -1.58 37.28
CA THR A 323 -12.19 -0.77 38.51
C THR A 323 -13.44 -1.01 39.36
N SER A 324 -14.61 -1.15 38.73
CA SER A 324 -15.87 -1.48 39.41
C SER A 324 -15.75 -2.82 40.12
N GLN A 325 -15.25 -3.85 39.45
CA GLN A 325 -15.07 -5.16 40.06
C GLN A 325 -14.08 -5.17 41.22
N ALA A 326 -13.02 -4.38 41.14
CA ALA A 326 -12.10 -4.20 42.26
C ALA A 326 -12.82 -3.58 43.48
N LYS A 327 -13.71 -2.59 43.26
CA LYS A 327 -14.53 -2.00 44.33
C LYS A 327 -15.58 -2.97 44.89
N ASP A 328 -16.23 -3.73 44.02
CA ASP A 328 -17.23 -4.73 44.43
C ASP A 328 -16.58 -5.83 45.27
N PHE A 329 -15.38 -6.27 44.88
CA PHE A 329 -14.56 -7.18 45.67
C PHE A 329 -14.25 -6.60 47.06
N LEU A 330 -13.70 -5.38 47.13
CA LEU A 330 -13.42 -4.70 48.41
C LEU A 330 -14.66 -4.53 49.29
N THR A 331 -15.81 -4.25 48.69
CA THR A 331 -17.07 -4.09 49.42
C THR A 331 -17.55 -5.43 50.00
N SER A 332 -17.47 -6.50 49.20
CA SER A 332 -17.76 -7.87 49.63
C SER A 332 -16.84 -8.29 50.79
N MET A 333 -15.55 -7.98 50.67
CA MET A 333 -14.55 -8.19 51.72
C MET A 333 -14.89 -7.47 53.02
N TRP A 334 -15.23 -6.19 52.94
CA TRP A 334 -15.53 -5.40 54.13
C TRP A 334 -16.74 -5.93 54.89
N ARG A 335 -17.77 -6.36 54.16
CA ARG A 335 -18.95 -7.03 54.72
C ARG A 335 -18.55 -8.32 55.45
N ASP A 336 -17.72 -9.15 54.82
CA ASP A 336 -17.27 -10.41 55.41
C ASP A 336 -16.43 -10.18 56.68
N PHE A 337 -15.58 -9.15 56.71
CA PHE A 337 -14.84 -8.75 57.90
C PHE A 337 -15.73 -8.21 59.02
N ALA A 338 -16.78 -7.44 58.71
CA ALA A 338 -17.73 -7.01 59.72
C ALA A 338 -18.41 -8.21 60.41
N PHE A 339 -18.77 -9.24 59.63
CA PHE A 339 -19.27 -10.51 60.19
C PHE A 339 -18.23 -11.20 61.07
N ALA A 340 -16.98 -11.31 60.60
CA ALA A 340 -15.89 -11.91 61.37
C ALA A 340 -15.63 -11.20 62.70
N VAL A 341 -15.55 -9.86 62.68
CA VAL A 341 -15.35 -9.02 63.87
C VAL A 341 -16.50 -9.19 64.86
N THR A 342 -17.74 -9.27 64.37
CA THR A 342 -18.92 -9.49 65.22
C THR A 342 -18.85 -10.84 65.93
N VAL A 343 -18.43 -11.91 65.24
CA VAL A 343 -18.23 -13.23 65.85
C VAL A 343 -17.11 -13.19 66.89
N ILE A 344 -16.00 -12.50 66.62
CA ILE A 344 -14.87 -12.35 67.57
C ILE A 344 -15.29 -11.55 68.81
N ILE A 345 -15.93 -10.39 68.64
CA ILE A 345 -16.40 -9.55 69.77
C ILE A 345 -17.45 -10.31 70.59
N GLY A 346 -18.40 -10.97 69.93
CA GLY A 346 -19.38 -11.82 70.60
C GLY A 346 -18.71 -12.91 71.43
N ARG A 347 -17.64 -13.53 70.90
CA ARG A 347 -16.85 -14.53 71.61
C ARG A 347 -16.13 -13.97 72.84
N ILE A 348 -15.43 -12.85 72.69
CA ILE A 348 -14.69 -12.21 73.80
C ILE A 348 -15.68 -11.80 74.90
N SER A 349 -16.82 -11.21 74.51
CA SER A 349 -17.87 -10.79 75.43
C SER A 349 -18.42 -11.96 76.24
N LEU A 350 -18.73 -13.10 75.57
CA LEU A 350 -19.19 -14.32 76.25
C LEU A 350 -18.12 -14.90 77.19
N SER A 351 -16.85 -14.82 76.82
CA SER A 351 -15.74 -15.32 77.65
C SER A 351 -15.55 -14.51 78.94
N ILE A 352 -15.85 -13.20 78.91
CA ILE A 352 -15.77 -12.31 80.08
C ILE A 352 -17.03 -12.43 80.96
N LEU A 353 -18.22 -12.44 80.34
CA LEU A 353 -19.51 -12.36 81.05
C LEU A 353 -19.99 -13.72 81.58
N LYS A 354 -19.74 -14.83 80.87
CA LYS A 354 -20.24 -16.17 81.20
C LYS A 354 -19.24 -17.27 80.78
N PRO A 355 -18.15 -17.47 81.54
CA PRO A 355 -17.06 -18.38 81.16
C PRO A 355 -17.52 -19.85 80.97
N ASP A 356 -18.54 -20.30 81.71
CA ASP A 356 -19.08 -21.66 81.58
C ASP A 356 -19.77 -21.90 80.23
N LEU A 357 -20.44 -20.89 79.67
CA LEU A 357 -21.00 -20.95 78.33
C LEU A 357 -19.94 -20.79 77.26
N ALA A 358 -18.83 -20.11 77.56
CA ALA A 358 -17.75 -19.93 76.61
C ALA A 358 -17.09 -21.28 76.23
N GLY A 359 -17.04 -22.27 77.11
CA GLY A 359 -16.56 -23.63 76.79
C GLY A 359 -17.54 -24.51 76.01
N ASN A 360 -18.66 -23.97 75.53
CA ASN A 360 -19.70 -24.77 74.88
C ASN A 360 -19.30 -25.20 73.45
N ILE A 361 -19.52 -26.49 73.15
CA ILE A 361 -19.27 -27.09 71.84
C ILE A 361 -20.04 -26.37 70.72
N TYR A 362 -21.21 -25.80 71.00
CA TYR A 362 -21.98 -25.02 70.02
C TYR A 362 -21.26 -23.75 69.56
N ILE A 363 -20.50 -23.09 70.45
CA ILE A 363 -19.73 -21.88 70.10
C ILE A 363 -18.48 -22.27 69.28
N PHE A 364 -17.88 -23.43 69.58
CA PHE A 364 -16.80 -23.99 68.77
C PHE A 364 -17.28 -24.26 67.32
N TYR A 365 -18.41 -24.95 67.15
CA TYR A 365 -18.97 -25.19 65.83
C TYR A 365 -19.33 -23.89 65.10
N LEU A 366 -19.91 -22.89 65.79
CA LEU A 366 -20.22 -21.59 65.20
C LEU A 366 -18.96 -20.94 64.61
N MET A 367 -17.85 -20.90 65.34
CA MET A 367 -16.60 -20.30 64.85
C MET A 367 -15.99 -21.07 63.67
N ILE A 368 -16.02 -22.40 63.71
CA ILE A 368 -15.55 -23.24 62.59
C ILE A 368 -16.42 -23.02 61.34
N PHE A 369 -17.74 -22.98 61.49
CA PHE A 369 -18.64 -22.67 60.37
C PHE A 369 -18.43 -21.25 59.83
N THR A 370 -18.16 -20.25 60.68
CA THR A 370 -17.79 -18.91 60.24
C THR A 370 -16.49 -18.91 59.43
N ALA A 371 -15.45 -19.63 59.88
CA ALA A 371 -14.19 -19.74 59.15
C ALA A 371 -14.38 -20.41 57.78
N ILE A 372 -15.17 -21.49 57.71
CA ILE A 372 -15.51 -22.17 56.45
C ILE A 372 -16.28 -21.21 55.52
N PHE A 373 -17.25 -20.46 56.05
CA PHE A 373 -18.02 -19.48 55.29
C PHE A 373 -17.13 -18.40 54.68
N LEU A 374 -16.22 -17.81 55.47
CA LEU A 374 -15.27 -16.81 54.98
C LEU A 374 -14.35 -17.38 53.88
N PHE A 375 -13.91 -18.63 54.03
CA PHE A 375 -13.07 -19.30 53.05
C PHE A 375 -13.82 -19.54 51.72
N ILE A 376 -15.06 -20.04 51.79
CA ILE A 376 -15.92 -20.25 50.60
C ILE A 376 -16.23 -18.90 49.92
N SER A 377 -16.52 -17.85 50.70
CA SER A 377 -16.75 -16.50 50.18
C SER A 377 -15.51 -15.97 49.45
N CYS A 378 -14.32 -16.11 50.05
CA CYS A 378 -13.05 -15.70 49.44
C CYS A 378 -12.81 -16.42 48.10
N ILE A 379 -12.94 -17.75 48.08
CA ILE A 379 -12.75 -18.55 46.85
C ILE A 379 -13.77 -18.15 45.78
N SER A 380 -15.03 -17.97 46.14
CA SER A 380 -16.10 -17.64 45.20
C SER A 380 -15.85 -16.28 44.56
N ASN A 381 -15.49 -15.27 45.35
CA ASN A 381 -15.16 -13.93 44.86
C ASN A 381 -13.92 -13.95 43.93
N LEU A 382 -12.86 -14.69 44.30
CA LEU A 382 -11.66 -14.82 43.46
C LEU A 382 -11.94 -15.56 42.15
N PHE A 383 -12.75 -16.62 42.19
CA PHE A 383 -13.12 -17.38 41.00
C PHE A 383 -13.91 -16.55 40.00
N ILE A 384 -14.95 -15.84 40.47
CA ILE A 384 -15.81 -15.01 39.62
C ILE A 384 -14.97 -13.91 38.94
N ASN A 385 -14.14 -13.20 39.71
CA ASN A 385 -13.33 -12.12 39.15
C ASN A 385 -12.23 -12.64 38.22
N ASN A 386 -11.59 -13.78 38.51
CA ASN A 386 -10.62 -14.39 37.61
C ASN A 386 -11.28 -14.82 36.28
N ARG A 387 -12.50 -15.37 36.35
CA ARG A 387 -13.28 -15.71 35.15
C ARG A 387 -13.61 -14.49 34.31
N PHE A 388 -14.02 -13.39 34.95
CA PHE A 388 -14.26 -12.15 34.23
C PHE A 388 -12.99 -11.62 33.55
N MET A 389 -11.85 -11.60 34.25
CA MET A 389 -10.58 -11.15 33.69
C MET A 389 -10.15 -12.00 32.49
N CYS A 390 -10.39 -13.31 32.53
CA CYS A 390 -10.13 -14.21 31.42
C CYS A 390 -10.97 -13.85 30.19
N ILE A 391 -12.28 -13.66 30.37
CA ILE A 391 -13.21 -13.29 29.28
C ILE A 391 -12.82 -11.93 28.67
N THR A 392 -12.46 -10.96 29.51
CA THR A 392 -12.03 -9.63 29.06
C THR A 392 -10.72 -9.69 28.28
N LYS A 393 -9.78 -10.57 28.65
CA LYS A 393 -8.53 -10.80 27.89
C LYS A 393 -8.78 -11.42 26.52
N GLU A 394 -9.72 -12.35 26.42
CA GLU A 394 -10.07 -12.99 25.16
C GLU A 394 -10.76 -12.02 24.19
N ASN A 395 -11.73 -11.25 24.68
CA ASN A 395 -12.36 -10.16 23.92
C ASN A 395 -11.33 -9.13 23.43
N ARG A 396 -10.28 -8.86 24.24
CA ARG A 396 -9.20 -7.93 23.87
C ARG A 396 -8.35 -8.43 22.71
N LYS A 397 -8.09 -9.75 22.60
CA LYS A 397 -7.32 -10.30 21.46
C LYS A 397 -8.05 -10.09 20.14
N ILE A 398 -9.37 -10.30 20.14
CA ILE A 398 -10.23 -10.08 18.97
C ILE A 398 -10.19 -8.60 18.57
N TRP A 399 -10.22 -7.69 19.56
CA TRP A 399 -10.08 -6.25 19.34
C TRP A 399 -8.70 -5.86 18.78
N LYS A 400 -7.62 -6.38 19.36
CA LYS A 400 -6.24 -6.08 18.93
C LYS A 400 -6.02 -6.45 17.46
N ASN A 401 -6.57 -7.57 17.02
CA ASN A 401 -6.50 -8.02 15.63
C ASN A 401 -7.21 -7.09 14.63
N LYS A 402 -8.30 -6.43 15.04
CA LYS A 402 -8.97 -5.42 14.20
C LYS A 402 -8.18 -4.11 14.11
N LEU A 403 -7.28 -3.86 15.07
CA LEU A 403 -6.58 -2.59 15.23
C LEU A 403 -5.22 -2.51 14.52
N TYR A 404 -4.55 -3.64 14.30
CA TYR A 404 -3.25 -3.70 13.63
C TYR A 404 -3.24 -3.08 12.22
N GLY A 405 -4.40 -2.92 11.58
CA GLY A 405 -4.51 -2.24 10.28
C GLY A 405 -4.38 -0.72 10.33
N PHE A 406 -4.50 -0.09 11.51
CA PHE A 406 -4.67 1.36 11.65
C PHE A 406 -3.63 2.07 12.51
N LEU A 407 -2.96 1.36 13.42
CA LEU A 407 -2.04 1.96 14.40
C LEU A 407 -0.73 1.18 14.43
N SER A 408 0.37 1.91 14.66
CA SER A 408 1.68 1.29 14.91
C SER A 408 1.71 0.57 16.26
N ASP A 409 2.58 -0.42 16.42
CA ASP A 409 2.72 -1.19 17.68
C ASP A 409 3.02 -0.29 18.90
N ALA A 410 3.75 0.81 18.67
CA ALA A 410 4.11 1.77 19.72
C ALA A 410 2.89 2.58 20.20
N GLU A 411 2.05 3.04 19.27
CA GLU A 411 0.81 3.76 19.59
C GLU A 411 -0.20 2.83 20.25
N LEU A 412 -0.32 1.60 19.77
CA LEU A 412 -1.22 0.61 20.35
C LEU A 412 -0.83 0.26 21.80
N LYS A 413 0.47 0.19 22.08
CA LYS A 413 0.98 -0.08 23.43
C LYS A 413 0.63 1.05 24.42
N SER A 414 0.81 2.31 24.03
CA SER A 414 0.55 3.46 24.91
C SER A 414 -0.96 3.74 25.08
N LEU A 415 -1.74 3.59 24.02
CA LEU A 415 -3.18 3.83 24.03
C LEU A 415 -3.96 2.72 24.74
N ALA A 416 -3.52 1.46 24.63
CA ALA A 416 -4.30 0.33 25.09
C ALA A 416 -3.62 -0.58 26.10
N ASP A 417 -2.42 -1.09 25.81
CA ASP A 417 -1.81 -2.10 26.66
C ASP A 417 -1.42 -1.53 28.04
N GLU A 418 -0.84 -0.32 28.08
CA GLU A 418 -0.38 0.30 29.32
C GLU A 418 -1.50 0.64 30.34
N PRO A 419 -2.56 1.40 30.00
CA PRO A 419 -3.61 1.73 30.96
C PRO A 419 -4.35 0.49 31.48
N ILE A 420 -4.53 -0.53 30.64
CA ILE A 420 -5.21 -1.75 31.08
C ILE A 420 -4.28 -2.62 31.93
N ASN A 421 -2.99 -2.72 31.61
CA ASN A 421 -2.02 -3.41 32.47
C ASN A 421 -1.91 -2.74 33.84
N GLN A 422 -1.99 -1.40 33.91
CA GLN A 422 -2.05 -0.67 35.17
C GLN A 422 -3.32 -1.03 35.96
N ALA A 423 -4.50 -1.08 35.32
CA ALA A 423 -5.75 -1.48 35.96
C ALA A 423 -5.73 -2.94 36.46
N GLU A 424 -5.20 -3.88 35.66
CA GLU A 424 -5.02 -5.28 36.06
C GLU A 424 -4.02 -5.41 37.22
N SER A 425 -2.94 -4.63 37.23
CA SER A 425 -1.97 -4.60 38.32
C SER A 425 -2.58 -4.12 39.63
N ILE A 426 -3.41 -3.06 39.59
CA ILE A 426 -4.14 -2.58 40.76
C ILE A 426 -5.09 -3.66 41.28
N TYR A 427 -5.85 -4.31 40.40
CA TYR A 427 -6.72 -5.42 40.77
C TYR A 427 -5.95 -6.58 41.42
N ASN A 428 -4.82 -7.01 40.83
CA ASN A 428 -4.01 -8.11 41.37
C ASN A 428 -3.47 -7.78 42.76
N LYS A 429 -3.02 -6.54 43.00
CA LYS A 429 -2.59 -6.09 44.33
C LYS A 429 -3.73 -6.16 45.34
N ILE A 430 -4.93 -5.70 44.96
CA ILE A 430 -6.13 -5.77 45.80
C ILE A 430 -6.51 -7.24 46.10
N ALA A 431 -6.46 -8.11 45.10
CA ALA A 431 -6.77 -9.53 45.26
C ALA A 431 -5.77 -10.24 46.21
N ILE A 432 -4.47 -9.97 46.09
CA ILE A 432 -3.43 -10.51 46.99
C ILE A 432 -3.65 -10.00 48.43
N PHE A 433 -3.82 -8.70 48.60
CA PHE A 433 -4.10 -8.11 49.90
C PHE A 433 -5.37 -8.70 50.52
N GLY A 434 -6.40 -8.88 49.70
CA GLY A 434 -7.65 -9.50 50.11
C GLY A 434 -7.47 -10.94 50.57
N PHE A 435 -6.75 -11.75 49.79
CA PHE A 435 -6.48 -13.14 50.14
C PHE A 435 -5.70 -13.27 51.47
N ILE A 436 -4.64 -12.46 51.65
CA ILE A 436 -3.83 -12.46 52.88
C ILE A 436 -4.68 -12.08 54.09
N SER A 437 -5.53 -11.06 53.95
CA SER A 437 -6.39 -10.60 55.05
C SER A 437 -7.48 -11.62 55.42
N TYR A 438 -8.12 -12.29 54.44
CA TYR A 438 -9.03 -13.41 54.72
C TYR A 438 -8.32 -14.57 55.43
N LEU A 439 -7.10 -14.91 55.00
CA LEU A 439 -6.30 -15.97 55.62
C LEU A 439 -5.99 -15.64 57.08
N LEU A 440 -5.52 -14.41 57.34
CA LEU A 440 -5.20 -13.94 58.69
C LEU A 440 -6.43 -14.00 59.61
N VAL A 441 -7.56 -13.45 59.17
CA VAL A 441 -8.81 -13.47 59.95
C VAL A 441 -9.28 -14.89 60.22
N SER A 442 -9.20 -15.77 59.23
CA SER A 442 -9.58 -17.18 59.38
C SER A 442 -8.69 -17.90 60.39
N VAL A 443 -7.37 -17.68 60.35
CA VAL A 443 -6.41 -18.25 61.32
C VAL A 443 -6.72 -17.76 62.73
N VAL A 444 -7.02 -16.48 62.91
CA VAL A 444 -7.38 -15.91 64.22
C VAL A 444 -8.66 -16.56 64.77
N ILE A 445 -9.70 -16.72 63.94
CA ILE A 445 -10.96 -17.37 64.35
C ILE A 445 -10.71 -18.84 64.73
N ILE A 446 -9.92 -19.56 63.93
CA ILE A 446 -9.58 -20.96 64.21
C ILE A 446 -8.78 -21.08 65.50
N PHE A 447 -7.78 -20.21 65.71
CA PHE A 447 -6.99 -20.19 66.94
C PHE A 447 -7.86 -19.93 68.18
N LEU A 448 -8.75 -18.95 68.12
CA LEU A 448 -9.73 -18.69 69.20
C LEU A 448 -10.69 -19.86 69.42
N ALA A 449 -11.01 -20.62 68.37
CA ALA A 449 -11.80 -21.83 68.50
C ALA A 449 -11.07 -22.94 69.26
N PHE A 450 -9.79 -23.16 68.97
CA PHE A 450 -9.02 -24.21 69.64
C PHE A 450 -8.67 -23.90 71.10
N THR A 451 -8.34 -22.65 71.44
CA THR A 451 -8.12 -22.24 72.85
C THR A 451 -9.36 -22.46 73.72
N SER A 452 -10.55 -22.45 73.11
CA SER A 452 -11.83 -22.71 73.79
C SER A 452 -12.01 -24.17 74.19
N VAL A 453 -11.42 -25.11 73.45
CA VAL A 453 -11.47 -26.55 73.75
C VAL A 453 -10.48 -26.91 74.86
N GLU A 454 -9.30 -26.29 74.84
CA GLU A 454 -8.23 -26.56 75.81
C GLU A 454 -8.58 -26.11 77.23
N ASN A 455 -9.23 -24.95 77.39
CA ASN A 455 -9.76 -24.49 78.68
C ASN A 455 -10.79 -25.46 79.30
N LYS A 456 -11.51 -26.25 78.48
CA LYS A 456 -12.49 -27.22 78.97
C LYS A 456 -11.80 -28.50 79.51
N ASN A 457 -10.70 -28.91 78.89
CA ASN A 457 -9.92 -30.07 79.33
C ASN A 457 -9.16 -29.80 80.63
N ILE A 458 -8.77 -28.54 80.90
CA ILE A 458 -8.14 -28.17 82.19
C ILE A 458 -9.17 -28.21 83.35
N ILE A 459 -10.43 -27.87 83.09
CA ILE A 459 -11.49 -27.88 84.12
C ILE A 459 -11.98 -29.32 84.43
N SER A 460 -11.92 -30.27 83.48
CA SER A 460 -12.38 -31.65 83.73
C SER A 460 -11.37 -32.52 84.50
N ILE A 461 -10.08 -32.17 84.54
CA ILE A 461 -9.04 -32.96 85.24
C ILE A 461 -9.12 -32.81 86.77
N ASN A 462 -9.75 -31.76 87.30
CA ASN A 462 -9.89 -31.53 88.75
C ASN A 462 -11.13 -32.21 89.38
N GLY A 463 -11.88 -33.03 88.63
CA GLY A 463 -13.12 -33.65 89.07
C GLY A 463 -13.05 -35.16 89.23
N VAL A 464 -12.33 -35.67 90.23
CA VAL A 464 -12.46 -37.08 90.68
C VAL A 464 -12.77 -37.09 92.20
N PRO A 465 -13.87 -37.72 92.65
CA PRO A 465 -14.29 -37.71 94.05
C PRO A 465 -13.61 -38.85 94.83
N ILE A 466 -13.00 -38.57 95.99
CA ILE A 466 -12.63 -39.61 96.94
C ILE A 466 -13.69 -39.64 98.04
N MET A 467 -14.62 -40.58 97.88
CA MET A 467 -15.41 -41.14 98.96
C MET A 467 -14.43 -41.87 99.90
N ASN A 468 -14.34 -41.46 101.16
CA ASN A 468 -13.71 -42.27 102.21
C ASN A 468 -14.70 -42.46 103.37
N ILE A 469 -15.00 -43.73 103.59
CA ILE A 469 -15.94 -44.26 104.57
C ILE A 469 -15.28 -44.22 105.95
N SER A 470 -16.10 -43.83 106.93
CA SER A 470 -16.00 -43.99 108.39
C SER A 470 -15.14 -45.15 108.91
N LEU A 471 -14.43 -44.92 110.01
CA LEU A 471 -14.48 -45.82 111.18
C LEU A 471 -14.04 -45.12 112.47
N ASP A 472 -15.02 -45.12 113.39
CA ASP A 472 -15.03 -44.93 114.84
C ASP A 472 -13.72 -45.01 115.65
N SER A 473 -13.77 -44.25 116.76
CA SER A 473 -13.28 -44.62 118.09
C SER A 473 -11.76 -44.77 118.29
N PHE A 474 -11.17 -43.92 119.16
CA PHE A 474 -10.69 -44.31 120.50
C PHE A 474 -9.87 -43.18 121.18
N LYS A 475 -10.31 -42.82 122.40
CA LYS A 475 -9.54 -42.32 123.59
C LYS A 475 -8.82 -40.96 123.50
N TYR A 476 -8.90 -40.04 124.47
CA TYR A 476 -9.29 -40.04 125.89
C TYR A 476 -10.04 -38.75 126.23
#